data_AF-A0A521CWY2-F1
#
_entry.id   AF-A0A521CWY2-F1
#
_cell.length_a   1.000
_cell.length_b   1.000
_cell.length_c   1.000
_cell.angle_alpha   90.00
_cell.angle_beta   90.00
_cell.angle_gamma   90.00
#
_symmetry.space_group_name_H-M   'P 1'
#
loop_
_entity.id
_entity.type
_entity.pdbx_description
1 polymer ?
#
loop_
_entity_poly.entity_id
_entity_poly.type
_entity_poly.pdbx_seq_one_letter_code
_entity_poly.pdbx_strand_id
1 'polypeptide(L)' 'MSQPVNLNRFRKEKARADKKARADENAVKFGRTKAEKQRDRATADKAARDLDGKKRE' A
#
# COMPACT_ATOMS: atom_id res chain seq x y z
N MET A 1 35.07 -21.47 -12.69
CA MET A 1 35.53 -20.22 -12.06
C MET A 1 34.37 -19.61 -11.29
N SER A 2 34.51 -19.45 -9.96
CA SER A 2 33.47 -18.85 -9.13
C SER A 2 33.55 -17.33 -9.21
N GLN A 3 32.49 -16.67 -9.68
CA GLN A 3 32.43 -15.21 -9.70
C GLN A 3 32.27 -14.67 -8.27
N PRO A 4 32.93 -13.55 -7.90
CA PRO A 4 32.75 -12.95 -6.59
C PRO A 4 31.31 -12.47 -6.41
N VAL A 5 30.57 -13.12 -5.51
CA VAL A 5 29.19 -12.75 -5.20
C VAL A 5 29.16 -11.57 -4.22
N ASN A 6 28.47 -10.50 -4.58
CA ASN A 6 28.31 -9.35 -3.70
C ASN A 6 27.26 -9.64 -2.62
N LEU A 7 27.73 -10.03 -1.44
CA LEU A 7 26.89 -10.34 -0.27
C LEU A 7 26.03 -9.16 0.18
N ASN A 8 26.46 -7.92 -0.06
CA ASN A 8 25.68 -6.73 0.31
C ASN A 8 24.44 -6.58 -0.58
N ARG A 9 24.54 -6.88 -1.89
CA ARG A 9 23.37 -6.92 -2.78
C ARG A 9 22.39 -7.99 -2.32
N PHE A 10 22.88 -9.20 -2.05
CA PHE A 10 22.04 -10.31 -1.60
C PHE A 10 21.32 -9.99 -0.28
N ARG A 11 22.03 -9.41 0.71
CA ARG A 11 21.42 -8.96 1.97
C ARG A 11 20.35 -7.90 1.76
N LYS A 12 20.58 -6.94 0.86
CA LYS A 12 19.59 -5.90 0.51
C LYS A 12 18.37 -6.49 -0.19
N GLU A 13 18.57 -7.41 -1.12
CA GLU A 13 17.49 -8.10 -1.83
C GLU A 13 16.65 -8.93 -0.85
N LYS A 14 17.28 -9.71 0.04
CA LYS A 14 16.59 -10.43 1.12
C LYS A 14 15.78 -9.49 2.01
N ALA A 15 16.37 -8.40 2.47
CA ALA A 15 15.67 -7.42 3.30
C ALA A 15 14.47 -6.76 2.59
N ARG A 16 14.55 -6.55 1.27
CA ARG A 16 13.41 -6.06 0.47
C ARG A 16 12.32 -7.12 0.34
N ALA A 17 12.69 -8.38 0.11
CA ALA A 17 11.75 -9.49 0.02
C ALA A 17 10.99 -9.69 1.35
N ASP A 18 11.70 -9.68 2.48
CA ASP A 18 11.10 -9.81 3.81
C ASP A 18 10.13 -8.67 4.11
N LYS A 19 10.48 -7.43 3.72
CA LYS A 19 9.59 -6.27 3.85
C LYS A 19 8.34 -6.40 2.99
N LYS A 20 8.48 -6.92 1.77
CA LYS A 20 7.35 -7.13 0.85
C LYS A 20 6.40 -8.20 1.40
N ALA A 21 6.92 -9.35 1.83
CA ALA A 21 6.11 -10.41 2.43
C ALA A 21 5.32 -9.92 3.65
N ARG A 22 5.95 -9.15 4.55
CA ARG A 22 5.25 -8.52 5.69
C ARG A 22 4.20 -7.50 5.26
N ALA A 23 4.46 -6.73 4.20
CA ALA A 23 3.49 -5.78 3.67
C ALA A 23 2.27 -6.50 3.08
N ASP A 24 2.47 -7.60 2.36
CA ASP A 24 1.42 -8.43 1.79
C ASP A 24 0.60 -9.10 2.90
N GLU A 25 1.24 -9.67 3.93
CA GLU A 25 0.55 -10.19 5.12
C GLU A 25 -0.27 -9.11 5.84
N ASN A 26 0.26 -7.90 5.97
CA ASN A 26 -0.46 -6.79 6.60
C ASN A 26 -1.60 -6.28 5.72
N ALA A 27 -1.47 -6.32 4.39
CA ALA A 27 -2.55 -6.00 3.47
C ALA A 27 -3.71 -6.99 3.62
N VAL A 28 -3.41 -8.29 3.77
CA VAL A 28 -4.40 -9.34 4.03
C VAL A 28 -5.00 -9.20 5.43
N LYS A 29 -4.17 -9.08 6.48
CA LYS A 29 -4.61 -9.03 7.89
C LYS A 29 -5.37 -7.77 8.24
N PHE A 30 -4.96 -6.62 7.70
CA PHE A 30 -5.55 -5.32 8.00
C PHE A 30 -6.43 -4.77 6.86
N GLY A 31 -6.63 -5.57 5.81
CA GLY A 31 -7.65 -5.46 4.76
C GLY A 31 -7.54 -4.27 3.81
N ARG A 32 -6.89 -3.18 4.21
CA ARG A 32 -6.66 -1.98 3.38
C ARG A 32 -5.36 -1.31 3.77
N THR A 33 -4.52 -1.07 2.78
CA THR A 33 -3.32 -0.23 2.91
C THR A 33 -3.71 1.22 3.19
N LYS A 34 -2.79 2.02 3.75
CA LYS A 34 -3.03 3.45 4.01
C LYS A 34 -3.44 4.21 2.73
N ALA A 35 -2.85 3.83 1.60
CA ALA A 35 -3.16 4.41 0.29
C ALA A 35 -4.58 4.06 -0.18
N GLU A 36 -5.04 2.83 0.02
CA GLU A 36 -6.42 2.43 -0.26
C GLU A 36 -7.41 3.16 0.65
N LYS A 37 -7.14 3.23 1.96
CA LYS A 37 -7.99 3.99 2.89
C LYS A 37 -8.09 5.47 2.51
N GLN A 38 -7.00 6.09 2.03
CA GLN A 38 -7.03 7.47 1.56
C GLN A 38 -7.84 7.64 0.27
N ARG A 39 -7.71 6.72 -0.68
CA ARG A 39 -8.53 6.72 -1.91
C ARG A 39 -10.02 6.55 -1.60
N ASP A 40 -10.36 5.62 -0.71
CA ASP A 40 -11.75 5.41 -0.27
C ASP A 40 -12.31 6.67 0.39
N ARG A 41 -11.55 7.29 1.32
CA ARG A 41 -11.95 8.54 1.98
C ARG A 41 -12.15 9.67 0.98
N ALA A 42 -11.21 9.89 0.07
CA ALA A 42 -11.34 10.93 -0.94
C ALA A 42 -12.56 10.71 -1.84
N THR A 43 -12.86 9.45 -2.18
CA THR A 43 -14.04 9.09 -2.97
C THR A 43 -15.33 9.33 -2.19
N ALA A 44 -15.37 8.94 -0.91
CA ALA A 44 -16.50 9.17 -0.02
C ALA A 44 -16.75 10.67 0.21
N ASP A 45 -15.69 11.45 0.44
CA ASP A 45 -15.78 12.90 0.64
C ASP A 45 -16.30 13.60 -0.62
N LYS A 46 -15.84 13.18 -1.80
CA LYS A 46 -16.36 13.69 -3.07
C LYS A 46 -17.85 13.36 -3.23
N ALA A 47 -18.23 12.12 -2.99
CA ALA A 47 -19.63 11.69 -3.07
C ALA A 47 -20.52 12.46 -2.07
N ALA A 48 -20.02 12.71 -0.86
CA ALA A 48 -20.73 13.50 0.14
C ALA A 48 -20.96 14.95 -0.32
N ARG A 49 -19.93 15.63 -0.86
CA ARG A 49 -20.06 16.99 -1.42
C ARG A 49 -20.99 17.03 -2.62
N ASP A 50 -20.90 16.04 -3.51
CA ASP A 50 -21.76 15.94 -4.69
C ASP A 50 -23.23 15.75 -4.30
N LEU A 51 -23.52 15.03 -3.20
CA LEU A 51 -24.86 14.88 -2.66
C LEU A 51 -25.35 16.15 -1.94
N ASP A 52 -24.48 16.79 -1.17
CA ASP A 52 -24.79 18.03 -0.45
C ASP A 52 -25.17 19.16 -1.42
N GLY A 53 -24.39 19.35 -2.50
CA GLY A 53 -24.71 20.33 -3.55
C GLY A 53 -25.97 19.99 -4.37
N LYS A 54 -26.50 18.77 -4.26
CA LYS A 54 -27.73 18.33 -4.92
C LYS A 54 -28.95 18.33 -3.99
N LYS A 55 -28.77 18.56 -2.69
CA LYS A 55 -29.90 18.77 -1.78
C LYS A 55 -30.53 20.12 -2.13
N ARG A 56 -31.74 20.07 -2.67
CA ARG A 56 -32.64 21.21 -2.76
C ARG A 56 -33.43 21.29 -1.45
N GLU A 57 -33.51 22.46 -0.86
CA GLU A 57 -34.54 22.78 0.14
C GLU A 57 -35.95 22.66 -0.47
#